data_AF-A0AAD9GYU4-F1
#
_entry.id   AF-A0AAD9GYU4-F1
#
_cell.length_a   1.000
_cell.length_b   1.000
_cell.length_c   1.000
_cell.angle_alpha   90.00
_cell.angle_beta   90.00
_cell.angle_gamma   90.00
#
_symmetry.space_group_name_H-M   'P 1'
#
loop_
_entity.id
_entity.type
_entity.pdbx_description
1 polymer ?
#
loop_
_entity_poly.entity_id
_entity_poly.type
_entity_poly.pdbx_seq_one_letter_code
_entity_poly.pdbx_strand_id
1 'polypeptide(L)'
;MKLSFFLAAFLTVAFHAVDASHLRIHIETELAKPGERCMWENKAVKCEAQSFCQNSDKHTGYCMKKSPGLGEQCGGKGTDGPWAVPCSGGLTCKLESATMSKCQKKSE
;
A
#
# COMPACT_ATOMS: atom_id res chain seq x y z
N MET A 1 16.58 -9.36 -82.53
CA MET A 1 16.32 -8.55 -81.32
C MET A 1 15.18 -9.21 -80.57
N LYS A 2 15.41 -9.77 -79.38
CA LYS A 2 14.38 -10.37 -78.52
C LYS A 2 14.36 -9.59 -77.21
N LEU A 3 13.31 -8.81 -76.98
CA LEU A 3 13.07 -8.07 -75.74
C LEU A 3 12.54 -9.04 -74.68
N SER A 4 13.31 -9.30 -73.64
CA SER A 4 12.85 -10.00 -72.44
C SER A 4 12.44 -8.97 -71.39
N PHE A 5 11.13 -8.82 -71.17
CA PHE A 5 10.56 -8.10 -70.04
C PHE A 5 10.69 -8.97 -68.78
N PHE A 6 11.53 -8.55 -67.84
CA PHE A 6 11.56 -9.15 -66.50
C PHE A 6 10.56 -8.41 -65.61
N LEU A 7 9.47 -9.09 -65.22
CA LEU A 7 8.55 -8.61 -64.19
C LEU A 7 9.26 -8.58 -62.83
N ALA A 8 9.37 -7.40 -62.23
CA ALA A 8 9.75 -7.25 -60.84
C ALA A 8 8.57 -7.65 -59.94
N ALA A 9 8.67 -8.80 -59.28
CA ALA A 9 7.75 -9.19 -58.22
C ALA A 9 8.09 -8.40 -56.94
N PHE A 10 7.34 -7.34 -56.66
CA PHE A 10 7.37 -6.68 -55.35
C PHE A 10 6.65 -7.58 -54.33
N LEU A 11 7.43 -8.28 -53.51
CA LEU A 11 6.94 -8.91 -52.28
C LEU A 11 6.60 -7.80 -51.28
N THR A 12 5.33 -7.42 -51.22
CA THR A 12 4.81 -6.56 -50.15
C THR A 12 4.73 -7.40 -48.87
N VAL A 13 5.69 -7.19 -47.96
CA VAL A 13 5.60 -7.71 -46.59
C VAL A 13 4.54 -6.89 -45.87
N ALA A 14 3.38 -7.49 -45.59
CA ALA A 14 2.37 -6.89 -44.72
C ALA A 14 2.91 -6.92 -43.28
N PHE A 15 3.36 -5.77 -42.79
CA PHE A 15 3.62 -5.59 -41.36
C PHE A 15 2.28 -5.56 -40.64
N HIS A 16 1.93 -6.64 -39.93
CA HIS A 16 0.83 -6.59 -38.97
C HIS A 16 1.24 -5.60 -37.87
N ALA A 17 0.43 -4.56 -37.68
CA ALA A 17 0.54 -3.69 -36.52
C ALA A 17 0.41 -4.57 -35.27
N VAL A 18 1.48 -4.67 -34.49
CA VAL A 18 1.42 -5.19 -33.12
C VAL A 18 0.48 -4.27 -32.38
N ASP A 19 -0.74 -4.75 -32.14
CA ASP A 19 -1.74 -4.07 -31.36
C ASP A 19 -1.15 -3.86 -29.95
N ALA A 20 -0.77 -2.63 -29.67
CA ALA A 20 -0.23 -2.24 -28.38
C ALA A 20 -1.36 -2.39 -27.37
N SER A 21 -1.43 -3.57 -26.75
CA SER A 21 -2.34 -3.88 -25.66
C SER A 21 -2.03 -2.93 -24.52
N HIS A 22 -2.74 -1.81 -24.46
CA HIS A 22 -2.62 -0.86 -23.37
C HIS A 22 -3.17 -1.55 -22.12
N LEU A 23 -2.28 -1.88 -21.19
CA LEU A 23 -2.68 -2.49 -19.92
C LEU A 23 -3.40 -1.42 -19.08
N ARG A 24 -4.74 -1.41 -19.13
CA ARG A 24 -5.56 -0.53 -18.31
C ARG A 24 -5.65 -1.11 -16.90
N ILE A 25 -4.67 -0.78 -16.06
CA ILE A 25 -4.69 -1.15 -14.64
C ILE A 25 -5.68 -0.22 -13.95
N HIS A 26 -6.86 -0.72 -13.61
CA HIS A 26 -7.72 -0.06 -12.63
C HIS A 26 -7.07 -0.26 -11.26
N ILE A 27 -6.23 0.69 -10.85
CA ILE A 27 -5.78 0.78 -9.46
C ILE A 27 -7.00 1.23 -8.68
N GLU A 28 -7.62 0.30 -7.96
CA GLU A 28 -8.68 0.61 -7.02
C GLU A 28 -8.08 1.56 -5.98
N THR A 29 -8.45 2.84 -6.09
CA THR A 29 -7.84 3.96 -5.37
C THR A 29 -8.42 4.12 -3.97
N GLU A 30 -9.25 3.18 -3.53
CA GLU A 30 -9.83 3.20 -2.20
C GLU A 30 -8.73 3.03 -1.15
N LEU A 31 -8.54 4.10 -0.37
CA LEU A 31 -7.61 4.11 0.73
C LEU A 31 -8.25 3.41 1.93
N ALA A 32 -7.48 2.56 2.59
CA ALA A 32 -7.92 1.92 3.83
C ALA A 32 -7.92 2.93 4.99
N LYS A 33 -9.03 2.96 5.71
CA LYS A 33 -9.23 3.80 6.89
C LYS A 33 -8.43 3.27 8.08
N PRO A 34 -8.16 4.11 9.10
CA PRO A 34 -7.60 3.62 10.36
C PRO A 34 -8.39 2.44 10.93
N GLY A 35 -7.69 1.37 11.32
CA GLY A 35 -8.25 0.11 11.81
C GLY A 35 -8.56 -0.92 10.72
N GLU A 36 -8.63 -0.51 9.45
CA GLU A 36 -8.82 -1.44 8.34
C GLU A 36 -7.52 -2.15 7.95
N ARG A 37 -7.68 -3.31 7.29
CA ARG A 37 -6.55 -4.09 6.79
C ARG A 37 -5.94 -3.42 5.57
N CYS A 38 -4.63 -3.24 5.57
CA CYS A 38 -3.86 -2.67 4.47
C CYS A 38 -3.01 -3.70 3.72
N MET A 39 -2.77 -4.88 4.31
CA MET A 39 -1.99 -5.93 3.69
C MET A 39 -2.63 -7.31 3.88
N TRP A 40 -2.58 -8.09 2.82
CA TRP A 40 -2.92 -9.50 2.68
C TRP A 40 -1.74 -10.21 1.98
N GLU A 41 -1.79 -11.54 1.91
CA GLU A 41 -0.75 -12.33 1.21
C GLU A 41 -0.54 -11.92 -0.25
N ASN A 42 -1.60 -11.56 -0.98
CA ASN A 42 -1.55 -11.24 -2.42
C ASN A 42 -2.09 -9.84 -2.76
N LYS A 43 -2.35 -8.99 -1.75
CA LYS A 43 -2.96 -7.67 -1.94
C LYS A 43 -2.38 -6.70 -0.93
N ALA A 44 -2.13 -5.48 -1.36
CA ALA A 44 -1.89 -4.36 -0.47
C ALA A 44 -2.69 -3.15 -0.93
N VAL A 45 -3.20 -2.38 0.01
CA VAL A 45 -3.84 -1.09 -0.25
C VAL A 45 -3.17 -0.03 0.60
N LYS A 46 -3.16 1.21 0.09
CA LYS A 46 -2.57 2.32 0.81
C LYS A 46 -3.51 2.78 1.92
N CYS A 47 -2.96 3.07 3.10
CA CYS A 47 -3.71 3.74 4.16
C CYS A 47 -4.00 5.21 3.82
N GLU A 48 -5.06 5.76 4.39
CA GLU A 48 -5.30 7.20 4.37
C GLU A 48 -4.09 8.02 4.88
N ALA A 49 -4.02 9.31 4.50
CA ALA A 49 -2.81 10.12 4.72
C ALA A 49 -2.36 10.22 6.20
N GLN A 50 -3.32 10.18 7.13
CA GLN A 50 -3.09 10.27 8.59
C GLN A 50 -2.84 8.91 9.26
N SER A 51 -2.71 7.85 8.47
CA SER A 51 -2.39 6.50 8.93
C SER A 51 -1.21 5.90 8.15
N PHE A 52 -0.69 4.78 8.66
CA PHE A 52 0.36 3.99 8.04
C PHE A 52 0.05 2.51 8.21
N CYS A 53 0.54 1.66 7.30
CA CYS A 53 0.32 0.23 7.39
C CYS A 53 1.31 -0.39 8.38
N GLN A 54 0.81 -0.88 9.51
CA GLN A 54 1.60 -1.66 10.45
C GLN A 54 1.39 -3.15 10.19
N ASN A 55 2.46 -3.85 9.84
CA ASN A 55 2.43 -5.29 9.68
C ASN A 55 2.22 -5.96 11.05
N SER A 56 1.18 -6.78 11.16
CA SER A 56 0.99 -7.67 12.31
C SER A 56 1.79 -8.96 12.14
N ASP A 57 1.95 -9.41 10.90
CA ASP A 57 2.77 -10.55 10.51
C ASP A 57 3.28 -10.38 9.06
N LYS A 58 3.85 -11.44 8.47
CA LYS A 58 4.40 -11.41 7.11
C LYS A 58 3.37 -11.15 6.00
N HIS A 59 2.10 -11.44 6.27
CA HIS A 59 1.01 -11.46 5.29
C HIS A 59 -0.16 -10.56 5.68
N THR A 60 -0.17 -10.02 6.89
CA THR A 60 -1.26 -9.19 7.41
C THR A 60 -0.71 -7.87 7.95
N GLY A 61 -1.41 -6.78 7.65
CA GLY A 61 -1.12 -5.47 8.20
C GLY A 61 -2.37 -4.62 8.33
N TYR A 62 -2.38 -3.71 9.28
CA TYR A 62 -3.51 -2.84 9.60
C TYR A 62 -3.11 -1.36 9.57
N CYS A 63 -4.02 -0.50 9.15
CA CYS A 63 -3.78 0.94 9.14
C CYS A 63 -3.84 1.50 10.56
N MET A 64 -2.69 1.93 11.08
CA MET A 64 -2.55 2.56 12.39
C MET A 64 -2.48 4.08 12.23
N LYS A 65 -3.06 4.83 13.16
CA LYS A 65 -3.00 6.29 13.14
C LYS A 65 -1.57 6.77 13.43
N LYS A 66 -1.14 7.84 12.76
CA LYS A 66 0.15 8.50 13.03
C LYS A 66 0.15 9.34 14.31
N SER A 67 -1.03 9.80 14.73
CA SER A 67 -1.23 10.56 15.97
C SER A 67 -2.50 10.07 16.67
N PRO A 68 -2.42 8.92 17.37
CA PRO A 68 -3.56 8.34 18.08
C PRO A 68 -4.04 9.23 19.24
N GLY A 69 -5.35 9.24 19.47
CA GLY A 69 -6.03 9.91 20.58
C GLY A 69 -6.21 9.03 21.81
N LEU A 70 -6.94 9.53 22.80
CA LEU A 70 -7.19 8.82 24.06
C LEU A 70 -7.82 7.43 23.82
N GLY A 71 -7.21 6.40 24.40
CA GLY A 71 -7.68 5.02 24.25
C GLY A 71 -7.38 4.40 22.88
N GLU A 72 -6.62 5.07 22.01
CA GLU A 72 -6.18 4.51 20.74
C GLU A 72 -4.77 3.92 20.85
N GLN A 73 -4.47 2.95 19.99
CA GLN A 73 -3.20 2.23 20.02
C GLN A 73 -2.07 3.11 19.47
N CYS A 74 -1.02 3.25 20.26
CA CYS A 74 0.20 3.99 19.93
C CYS A 74 1.42 3.11 19.76
N GLY A 75 1.35 1.84 20.17
CA GLY A 75 2.46 0.90 20.06
C GLY A 75 2.01 -0.54 20.27
N GLY A 76 2.94 -1.46 20.06
CA GLY A 76 2.74 -2.89 20.25
C GLY A 76 3.13 -3.31 21.66
N LYS A 77 4.08 -4.25 21.72
CA LYS A 77 4.67 -4.76 22.97
C LYS A 77 5.46 -3.73 23.80
N GLY A 78 5.59 -2.49 23.31
CA GLY A 78 6.34 -1.42 23.96
C GLY A 78 5.85 -0.05 23.50
N THR A 79 6.19 0.96 24.29
CA THR A 79 5.78 2.36 24.10
C THR A 79 6.74 3.17 23.22
N ASP A 80 7.90 2.61 22.92
CA ASP A 80 9.02 3.17 22.14
C ASP A 80 9.56 2.18 21.10
N GLY A 81 8.74 1.19 20.74
CA GLY A 81 9.11 0.17 19.75
C GLY A 81 9.23 0.70 18.32
N PRO A 82 9.63 -0.14 17.36
CA PRO A 82 9.98 0.27 15.98
C PRO A 82 8.88 1.02 15.21
N TRP A 83 7.62 0.84 15.61
CA TRP A 83 6.48 1.52 15.01
C TRP A 83 5.73 2.42 15.97
N ALA A 84 6.18 2.55 17.23
CA ALA A 84 5.49 3.37 18.20
C ALA A 84 5.40 4.83 17.73
N VAL A 85 4.25 5.44 17.95
CA VAL A 85 3.93 6.80 17.50
C VAL A 85 3.53 7.69 18.67
N PRO A 86 3.80 9.01 18.58
CA PRO A 86 3.40 9.94 19.62
C PRO A 86 1.87 10.08 19.68
N CYS A 87 1.34 10.07 20.90
CA CYS A 87 -0.07 10.37 21.14
C CYS A 87 -0.37 11.86 20.90
N SER A 88 -1.58 12.14 20.42
CA SER A 88 -2.09 13.50 20.29
C SER A 88 -2.42 14.12 21.65
N GLY A 89 -2.46 15.45 21.72
CA GLY A 89 -3.03 16.18 22.87
C GLY A 89 -2.31 16.00 24.20
N GLY A 90 -0.98 15.79 24.20
CA GLY A 90 -0.18 15.67 25.44
C GLY A 90 -0.40 14.38 26.22
N LEU A 91 -1.11 13.42 25.62
CA LEU A 91 -1.30 12.07 26.15
C LEU A 91 0.03 11.30 26.13
N THR A 92 0.11 10.26 26.94
CA THR A 92 1.29 9.39 27.02
C THR A 92 0.95 7.99 26.53
N CYS A 93 1.82 7.43 25.69
CA CYS A 93 1.70 6.04 25.28
C CYS A 93 2.09 5.14 26.46
N LYS A 94 1.18 4.28 26.91
CA LYS A 94 1.40 3.36 28.04
C LYS A 94 1.10 1.93 27.62
N LEU A 95 1.86 0.99 28.15
CA LEU A 95 1.61 -0.44 27.95
C LEU A 95 0.28 -0.80 28.63
N GLU A 96 -0.64 -1.39 27.86
CA GLU A 96 -1.93 -1.87 28.39
C GLU A 96 -1.95 -3.40 28.47
N SER A 97 -1.29 -4.08 27.53
CA SER A 97 -1.13 -5.52 27.53
C SER A 97 0.26 -5.91 27.02
N ALA A 98 0.61 -7.19 27.13
CA ALA A 98 1.87 -7.72 26.59
C ALA A 98 2.05 -7.49 25.07
N THR A 99 1.00 -7.12 24.34
CA THR A 99 1.01 -6.93 22.88
C THR A 99 0.55 -5.56 22.42
N MET A 100 0.09 -4.69 23.33
CA MET A 100 -0.56 -3.44 22.96
C MET A 100 -0.25 -2.32 23.95
N SER A 101 0.10 -1.17 23.40
CA SER A 101 0.26 0.09 24.12
C SER A 101 -0.76 1.11 23.60
N LYS A 102 -1.41 1.83 24.50
CA LYS A 102 -2.44 2.82 24.18
C LYS A 102 -2.14 4.19 24.77
N CYS A 103 -2.67 5.20 24.11
CA CYS A 103 -2.62 6.57 24.60
C CYS A 103 -3.53 6.73 25.80
N GLN A 104 -2.95 7.20 26.88
CA GLN A 104 -3.64 7.41 28.15
C GLN A 104 -3.29 8.78 28.71
N LYS A 105 -4.10 9.26 29.65
CA LYS A 105 -3.72 10.44 30.44
C LYS A 105 -2.47 10.13 31.25
N LYS A 106 -1.66 11.15 31.51
CA LYS A 106 -0.63 11.06 32.55
C LYS A 106 -1.33 10.68 33.85
N SER A 107 -0.76 9.70 34.55
CA SER A 107 -1.20 9.42 35.92
C SER A 107 -0.58 10.53 36.76
N GLU A 108 -1.39 11.23 37.53
CA GLU A 108 -0.90 12.17 38.55
C GLU A 108 -0.09 11.45 39.62
#